data_AF-A0A7S0X913-F1
#
_entry.id   AF-A0A7S0X913-F1
#
_cell.length_a   1.000
_cell.length_b   1.000
_cell.length_c   1.000
_cell.angle_alpha   90.00
_cell.angle_beta   90.00
_cell.angle_gamma   90.00
#
_symmetry.space_group_name_H-M   'P 1'
#
loop_
_entity.id
_entity.type
_entity.pdbx_description
1 polymer ?
#
loop_
_entity_poly.entity_id
_entity_poly.type
_entity_poly.pdbx_seq_one_letter_code
_entity_poly.pdbx_strand_id
1 'polypeptide(L)'
;HGVAPALAQRAATAHGARTEERVRADPFGALAGLRGATFHRCDVLAAKLGKAPDDRARLAAAMLQVLQASAVRDGHVFLPWGQLCDGVGRLLGARQAAALTKDALHNAADELLGRGAIVRAAMGVGVGGGGSGG
;
A
#
# COMPACT_ATOMS: atom_id res chain seq x y z
N HIS A 1 -7.15 -2.08 -23.32
CA HIS A 1 -5.88 -1.50 -22.81
C HIS A 1 -5.33 -2.36 -21.68
N GLY A 2 -4.56 -3.39 -22.07
CA GLY A 2 -3.98 -4.41 -21.20
C GLY A 2 -2.68 -3.93 -20.57
N VAL A 3 -2.24 -4.65 -19.54
CA VAL A 3 -0.92 -4.51 -18.91
C VAL A 3 0.12 -4.25 -19.99
N ALA A 4 0.86 -3.14 -19.90
CA ALA A 4 1.86 -2.80 -20.92
C ALA A 4 2.77 -4.03 -21.13
N PRO A 5 3.02 -4.50 -22.36
CA PRO A 5 3.75 -5.75 -22.63
C PRO A 5 5.07 -5.88 -21.86
N ALA A 6 5.77 -4.76 -21.65
CA ALA A 6 6.99 -4.70 -20.85
C ALA A 6 6.81 -5.06 -19.36
N LEU A 7 5.66 -4.74 -18.75
CA LEU A 7 5.35 -5.10 -17.37
C LEU A 7 5.04 -6.59 -17.25
N ALA A 8 4.29 -7.15 -18.21
CA ALA A 8 4.04 -8.58 -18.27
C ALA A 8 5.34 -9.38 -18.44
N GLN A 9 6.24 -8.94 -19.32
CA GLN A 9 7.56 -9.55 -19.49
C GLN A 9 8.40 -9.50 -18.21
N ARG A 10 8.43 -8.36 -17.50
CA ARG A 10 9.14 -8.25 -16.22
C ARG A 10 8.55 -9.19 -15.16
N ALA A 11 7.22 -9.32 -15.10
CA ALA A 11 6.57 -10.25 -14.19
C ALA A 11 6.88 -11.72 -14.56
N ALA A 12 6.98 -12.04 -15.87
CA ALA A 12 7.42 -13.34 -16.36
C ALA A 12 8.88 -13.63 -15.98
N THR A 13 9.78 -12.65 -16.14
CA THR A 13 11.18 -12.78 -15.70
C THR A 13 11.31 -12.96 -14.19
N ALA A 14 10.48 -12.27 -13.39
CA ALA A 14 10.55 -12.33 -11.94
C ALA A 14 10.03 -13.64 -11.33
N HIS A 15 8.95 -14.22 -11.89
CA HIS A 15 8.27 -15.38 -11.29
C HIS A 15 8.29 -16.65 -12.15
N GLY A 16 8.73 -16.57 -13.40
CA GLY A 16 8.82 -17.70 -14.33
C GLY A 16 7.47 -18.37 -14.57
N ALA A 17 7.43 -19.70 -14.48
CA ALA A 17 6.19 -20.47 -14.67
C ALA A 17 5.08 -20.12 -13.66
N ARG A 18 5.42 -19.52 -12.52
CA ARG A 18 4.46 -19.15 -11.45
C ARG A 18 3.88 -17.75 -11.63
N THR A 19 4.21 -17.02 -12.69
CA THR A 19 3.74 -15.63 -12.87
C THR A 19 2.23 -15.53 -12.86
N GLU A 20 1.51 -16.37 -13.61
CA GLU A 20 0.04 -16.29 -13.66
C GLU A 20 -0.59 -16.57 -12.29
N GLU A 21 -0.15 -17.64 -11.62
CA GLU A 21 -0.64 -18.03 -10.29
C GLU A 21 -0.46 -16.89 -9.28
N ARG A 22 0.76 -16.33 -9.21
CA ARG A 22 1.07 -15.25 -8.26
C ARG A 22 0.29 -13.98 -8.57
N VAL A 23 0.19 -13.61 -9.85
CA VAL A 23 -0.54 -12.40 -10.27
C VAL A 23 -2.05 -12.56 -10.03
N ARG A 24 -2.61 -13.75 -10.23
CA ARG A 24 -4.03 -14.01 -9.93
C ARG A 24 -4.30 -14.01 -8.42
N ALA A 25 -3.37 -14.54 -7.63
CA ALA A 25 -3.47 -14.57 -6.18
C ALA A 25 -3.37 -13.17 -5.55
N ASP A 26 -2.29 -12.45 -5.82
CA ASP A 26 -2.02 -11.09 -5.30
C ASP A 26 -1.35 -10.24 -6.40
N PRO A 27 -2.13 -9.53 -7.24
CA PRO A 27 -1.60 -8.71 -8.32
C PRO A 27 -0.68 -7.59 -7.81
N PHE A 28 -1.00 -7.02 -6.64
CA PHE A 28 -0.24 -5.91 -6.07
C PHE A 28 1.10 -6.39 -5.53
N GLY A 29 1.11 -7.49 -4.78
CA GLY A 29 2.34 -8.12 -4.28
C GLY A 29 3.20 -8.69 -5.40
N ALA A 30 2.60 -9.36 -6.39
CA ALA A 30 3.34 -9.97 -7.50
C ALA A 30 4.04 -8.93 -8.40
N LEU A 31 3.48 -7.73 -8.51
CA LEU A 31 4.06 -6.66 -9.33
C LEU A 31 4.86 -5.63 -8.53
N ALA A 32 4.88 -5.74 -7.20
CA ALA A 32 5.60 -4.83 -6.32
C ALA A 32 7.09 -4.76 -6.69
N GLY A 33 7.64 -3.54 -6.76
CA GLY A 33 9.05 -3.30 -7.09
C GLY A 33 9.41 -3.44 -8.58
N LEU A 34 8.49 -3.93 -9.43
CA LEU A 34 8.74 -3.97 -10.86
C LEU A 34 8.67 -2.56 -11.46
N ARG A 35 9.68 -2.18 -12.25
CA ARG A 35 9.67 -0.89 -12.96
C ARG A 35 8.38 -0.76 -13.78
N GLY A 36 7.64 0.33 -13.59
CA GLY A 36 6.40 0.60 -14.32
C GLY A 36 5.16 -0.14 -13.80
N ALA A 37 5.26 -0.85 -12.66
CA ALA A 37 4.13 -1.34 -11.89
C ALA A 37 3.61 -0.22 -10.97
N THR A 38 2.85 0.71 -11.53
CA THR A 38 2.18 1.73 -10.73
C THR A 38 0.92 1.17 -10.07
N PHE A 39 0.50 1.75 -8.95
CA PHE A 39 -0.76 1.39 -8.29
C PHE A 39 -1.93 1.26 -9.28
N HIS A 40 -2.15 2.27 -10.13
CA HIS A 40 -3.24 2.27 -11.11
C HIS A 40 -3.14 1.11 -12.13
N ARG A 41 -1.94 0.72 -12.54
CA ARG A 41 -1.77 -0.42 -13.45
C ARG A 41 -2.08 -1.74 -12.78
N CYS A 42 -1.65 -1.91 -11.53
CA CYS A 42 -2.01 -3.06 -10.72
C CYS A 42 -3.52 -3.08 -10.43
N ASP A 43 -4.13 -1.93 -10.17
CA ASP A 43 -5.57 -1.79 -9.88
C ASP A 43 -6.43 -2.18 -11.09
N VAL A 44 -6.06 -1.71 -12.29
CA VAL A 44 -6.73 -2.13 -13.54
C VAL A 44 -6.60 -3.63 -13.78
N LEU A 45 -5.46 -4.23 -13.43
CA LEU A 45 -5.27 -5.67 -13.55
C LEU A 45 -6.10 -6.43 -12.50
N ALA A 46 -6.10 -5.99 -11.25
CA ALA A 46 -6.88 -6.57 -10.16
C ALA A 46 -8.38 -6.56 -10.49
N ALA A 47 -8.90 -5.45 -11.00
CA ALA A 47 -10.29 -5.35 -11.44
C ALA A 47 -10.63 -6.35 -12.56
N LYS A 48 -9.73 -6.53 -13.54
CA LYS A 48 -9.90 -7.52 -14.61
C LYS A 48 -9.86 -8.97 -14.12
N LEU A 49 -9.16 -9.22 -13.01
CA LEU A 49 -9.10 -10.51 -12.35
C LEU A 49 -10.28 -10.72 -11.38
N GLY A 50 -11.22 -9.76 -11.29
CA GLY A 50 -12.40 -9.85 -10.43
C GLY A 50 -12.12 -9.60 -8.95
N LYS A 51 -11.01 -8.94 -8.61
CA LYS A 51 -10.72 -8.57 -7.22
C LYS A 51 -11.68 -7.50 -6.72
N ALA A 52 -12.04 -7.59 -5.45
CA ALA A 52 -12.95 -6.66 -4.82
C ALA A 52 -12.32 -5.27 -4.67
N PRO A 53 -13.10 -4.18 -4.78
CA PRO A 53 -12.59 -2.81 -4.62
C PRO A 53 -12.13 -2.49 -3.20
N ASP A 54 -12.56 -3.25 -2.21
CA ASP A 54 -12.15 -3.19 -0.80
C ASP A 54 -11.16 -4.30 -0.43
N ASP A 55 -10.60 -5.01 -1.42
CA ASP A 55 -9.60 -6.06 -1.20
C ASP A 55 -8.43 -5.51 -0.37
N ARG A 56 -8.06 -6.25 0.66
CA ARG A 56 -7.02 -5.87 1.63
C ARG A 56 -5.68 -5.60 0.93
N ALA A 57 -5.35 -6.39 -0.08
CA ALA A 57 -4.13 -6.21 -0.88
C ALA A 57 -4.14 -4.88 -1.65
N ARG A 58 -5.30 -4.44 -2.14
CA ARG A 58 -5.48 -3.15 -2.81
C ARG A 58 -5.27 -1.99 -1.85
N LEU A 59 -5.86 -2.07 -0.65
CA LEU A 59 -5.71 -1.05 0.38
C LEU A 59 -4.26 -0.95 0.87
N ALA A 60 -3.60 -2.08 1.08
CA ALA A 60 -2.18 -2.14 1.46
C ALA A 60 -1.29 -1.49 0.37
N ALA A 61 -1.54 -1.79 -0.90
CA ALA A 61 -0.81 -1.17 -2.01
C ALA A 61 -1.06 0.34 -2.10
N ALA A 62 -2.28 0.80 -1.86
CA ALA A 62 -2.62 2.22 -1.82
C ALA A 62 -1.89 2.95 -0.70
N MET A 63 -1.83 2.37 0.50
CA MET A 63 -1.06 2.91 1.64
C MET A 63 0.41 3.05 1.31
N LEU A 64 1.01 2.00 0.73
CA LEU A 64 2.42 2.02 0.37
C LEU A 64 2.72 3.09 -0.70
N GLN A 65 1.83 3.23 -1.70
CA GLN A 65 1.95 4.26 -2.73
C GLN A 65 1.91 5.68 -2.13
N VAL A 66 1.04 5.94 -1.15
CA VAL A 66 0.94 7.23 -0.45
C VAL A 66 2.22 7.53 0.33
N LEU A 67 2.75 6.53 1.06
CA LEU A 67 3.99 6.67 1.81
C LEU A 67 5.18 6.96 0.88
N GLN A 68 5.31 6.19 -0.20
CA GLN A 68 6.35 6.39 -1.21
C GLN A 68 6.25 7.76 -1.88
N ALA A 69 5.04 8.21 -2.21
CA ALA A 69 4.81 9.54 -2.78
C ALA A 69 5.20 10.66 -1.81
N SER A 70 4.96 10.48 -0.50
CA SER A 70 5.38 11.42 0.54
C SER A 70 6.90 11.47 0.67
N ALA A 71 7.58 10.33 0.62
CA ALA A 71 9.03 10.26 0.67
C ALA A 71 9.67 10.97 -0.52
N VAL A 72 9.09 10.82 -1.72
CA VAL A 72 9.60 11.47 -2.94
C VAL A 72 9.34 12.98 -2.94
N ARG A 73 8.17 13.44 -2.48
CA ARG A 73 7.78 14.85 -2.56
C ARG A 73 8.39 15.69 -1.43
N ASP A 74 8.32 15.19 -0.20
CA ASP A 74 8.62 15.96 1.00
C ASP A 74 9.85 15.41 1.76
N GLY A 75 10.46 14.32 1.28
CA GLY A 75 11.57 13.64 1.97
C GLY A 75 11.15 12.84 3.21
N HIS A 76 9.85 12.78 3.51
CA HIS A 76 9.33 12.11 4.70
C HIS A 76 9.09 10.61 4.45
N VAL A 77 9.86 9.76 5.13
CA VAL A 77 9.64 8.30 5.17
C VAL A 77 8.66 7.87 6.27
N PHE A 78 8.12 8.83 7.00
CA PHE A 78 7.16 8.66 8.09
C PHE A 78 5.93 9.52 7.81
N LEU A 79 4.74 8.98 8.09
CA LEU A 79 3.48 9.71 8.05
C LEU A 79 2.63 9.39 9.29
N PRO A 80 1.98 10.40 9.89
CA PRO A 80 0.93 10.17 10.87
C PRO A 80 -0.22 9.35 10.28
N TRP A 81 -0.86 8.52 11.10
CA TRP A 81 -1.94 7.62 10.67
C TRP A 81 -3.08 8.35 9.94
N GLY A 82 -3.53 9.50 10.47
CA GLY A 82 -4.58 10.29 9.83
C GLY A 82 -4.19 10.78 8.43
N GLN A 83 -2.97 11.30 8.26
CA GLN A 83 -2.49 11.76 6.95
C GLN A 83 -2.35 10.61 5.94
N LEU A 84 -1.93 9.44 6.40
CA LEU A 84 -1.87 8.23 5.57
C LEU A 84 -3.29 7.84 5.10
N CYS A 85 -4.26 7.79 6.01
CA CYS A 85 -5.65 7.46 5.69
C CYS A 85 -6.25 8.46 4.70
N ASP A 86 -6.04 9.76 4.91
CA ASP A 86 -6.52 10.81 4.02
C ASP A 86 -5.88 10.70 2.62
N GLY A 87 -4.58 10.39 2.56
CA GLY A 87 -3.87 10.15 1.32
C GLY A 87 -4.44 8.95 0.55
N VAL A 88 -4.74 7.87 1.26
CA VAL A 88 -5.40 6.68 0.67
C VAL A 88 -6.77 7.04 0.14
N GLY A 89 -7.58 7.77 0.92
CA GLY A 89 -8.89 8.24 0.49
C GLY A 89 -8.84 9.08 -0.78
N ARG A 90 -7.86 10.00 -0.88
CA ARG A 90 -7.63 10.80 -2.10
C ARG A 90 -7.21 9.94 -3.29
N LEU A 91 -6.35 8.94 -3.08
CA LEU A 91 -5.87 8.05 -4.14
C LEU A 91 -6.98 7.16 -4.71
N LEU A 92 -7.88 6.67 -3.84
CA LEU A 92 -8.98 5.77 -4.21
C LEU A 92 -10.23 6.53 -4.71
N GLY A 93 -10.34 7.82 -4.38
CA GLY A 93 -11.46 8.68 -4.74
C GLY A 93 -12.58 8.71 -3.70
N ALA A 94 -13.32 9.82 -3.65
CA ALA A 94 -14.28 10.14 -2.59
C ALA A 94 -15.36 9.07 -2.37
N ARG A 95 -15.91 8.49 -3.44
CA ARG A 95 -16.93 7.44 -3.34
C ARG A 95 -16.39 6.19 -2.65
N GLN A 96 -15.17 5.78 -2.99
CA GLN A 96 -14.57 4.60 -2.39
C GLN A 96 -14.16 4.89 -0.95
N ALA A 97 -13.55 6.06 -0.70
CA ALA A 97 -13.16 6.50 0.63
C ALA A 97 -14.33 6.52 1.62
N ALA A 98 -15.51 6.96 1.19
CA ALA A 98 -16.72 6.98 2.01
C ALA A 98 -17.22 5.58 2.40
N ALA A 99 -16.89 4.55 1.61
CA ALA A 99 -17.25 3.17 1.88
C ALA A 99 -16.20 2.43 2.75
N LEU A 100 -15.03 3.02 2.99
CA LEU A 100 -13.98 2.37 3.78
C LEU A 100 -14.24 2.49 5.27
N THR A 101 -14.12 1.36 5.97
CA THR A 101 -14.14 1.34 7.43
C THR A 101 -12.73 1.58 7.99
N LYS A 102 -12.67 2.09 9.22
CA LYS A 102 -11.39 2.23 9.94
C LYS A 102 -10.69 0.88 10.10
N ASP A 103 -11.46 -0.18 10.34
CA ASP A 103 -10.92 -1.54 10.50
C ASP A 103 -10.31 -2.07 9.20
N ALA A 104 -10.90 -1.78 8.04
CA ALA A 104 -10.32 -2.16 6.75
C ALA A 104 -8.93 -1.51 6.55
N LEU A 105 -8.79 -0.24 6.93
CA LEU A 105 -7.50 0.46 6.89
C LEU A 105 -6.51 -0.12 7.90
N HIS A 106 -6.92 -0.39 9.14
CA HIS A 106 -6.04 -1.03 10.13
C HIS A 106 -5.58 -2.42 9.68
N ASN A 107 -6.49 -3.26 9.17
CA ASN A 107 -6.15 -4.59 8.66
C ASN A 107 -5.16 -4.53 7.50
N ALA A 108 -5.32 -3.55 6.60
CA ALA A 108 -4.37 -3.31 5.51
C ALA A 108 -2.98 -2.89 6.03
N ALA A 109 -2.92 -2.03 7.03
CA ALA A 109 -1.65 -1.66 7.67
C ALA A 109 -1.00 -2.84 8.39
N ASP A 110 -1.78 -3.69 9.05
CA ASP A 110 -1.30 -4.92 9.68
C ASP A 110 -0.78 -5.92 8.66
N GLU A 111 -1.31 -5.92 7.44
CA GLU A 111 -0.74 -6.71 6.34
C GLU A 111 0.65 -6.22 5.94
N LEU A 112 0.80 -4.90 5.80
CA LEU A 112 2.10 -4.31 5.48
C LEU A 112 3.12 -4.55 6.59
N LEU A 113 2.68 -4.52 7.86
CA LEU A 113 3.53 -4.84 9.01
C LEU A 113 3.95 -6.31 9.02
N GLY A 114 3.01 -7.23 8.80
CA GLY A 114 3.31 -8.66 8.71
C GLY A 114 4.28 -9.01 7.57
N ARG A 115 4.26 -8.23 6.48
CA ARG A 115 5.20 -8.35 5.35
C ARG A 115 6.54 -7.62 5.60
N GLY A 116 6.68 -6.85 6.67
CA GLY A 116 7.85 -5.99 6.94
C GLY A 116 8.00 -4.82 5.97
N ALA A 117 6.93 -4.45 5.25
CA ALA A 117 6.93 -3.36 4.27
C ALA A 117 6.83 -1.97 4.90
N ILE A 118 6.28 -1.89 6.12
CA ILE A 118 6.23 -0.67 6.94
C ILE A 118 6.56 -1.02 8.39
N VAL A 119 6.85 0.00 9.20
CA VAL A 119 7.00 -0.11 10.66
C VAL A 119 6.11 0.92 11.35
N ARG A 120 5.54 0.56 12.51
CA ARG A 120 4.84 1.53 13.37
C ARG A 120 5.85 2.14 14.33
N ALA A 121 6.06 3.45 14.21
CA ALA A 121 6.78 4.20 15.22
C ALA A 121 5.80 4.63 16.31
N ALA A 122 5.92 4.06 17.51
CA ALA A 122 5.35 4.69 18.69
C ALA A 122 6.26 5.86 19.03
N MET A 123 5.83 7.09 18.72
CA MET A 123 6.43 8.28 19.33
C MET A 123 6.12 8.17 20.82
N GLY A 124 7.09 7.66 21.59
CA GLY A 124 7.01 7.70 23.04
C GLY A 124 6.77 9.15 23.42
N VAL A 125 5.57 9.46 23.91
CA VAL A 125 5.33 10.70 24.63
C VAL A 125 6.28 10.60 25.82
N GLY A 126 7.38 11.34 25.78
CA GLY A 126 8.27 11.49 26.92
C GLY A 126 7.44 12.09 28.05
N VAL A 127 6.92 11.23 28.92
CA VAL A 127 6.35 11.64 30.20
C VAL A 127 7.51 12.25 30.97
N GLY A 128 7.41 13.56 31.21
CA GLY A 128 8.45 14.34 31.86
C GLY A 128 8.83 13.75 33.21
N GLY A 129 10.12 13.45 33.37
CA GLY A 129 10.75 13.33 34.69
C GLY A 129 10.98 14.72 35.27
N GLY A 130 9.90 15.45 35.56
CA GLY A 130 9.93 16.60 36.45
C GLY A 130 10.05 16.09 37.88
N GLY A 131 11.27 15.80 38.31
CA GLY A 131 11.62 15.49 39.69
C GLY A 131 12.40 16.63 40.30
N SER A 132 11.70 17.68 40.71
CA SER A 132 12.20 18.70 41.63
C SER A 132 12.36 18.08 43.01
N GLY A 133 13.47 18.33 43.71
CA GLY A 133 13.53 18.11 45.15
C GLY A 133 14.94 18.06 45.74
N GLY A 134 15.31 19.14 46.44
CA GLY A 134 16.39 19.16 47.45
C GLY A 134 17.60 19.97 47.06
#